data_AF-A0A9D7RGN6-F1
#
_entry.id   AF-A0A9D7RGN6-F1
#
_cell.length_a   1.000
_cell.length_b   1.000
_cell.length_c   1.000
_cell.angle_alpha   90.00
_cell.angle_beta   90.00
_cell.angle_gamma   90.00
#
_symmetry.space_group_name_H-M   'P 1'
#
loop_
_entity.id
_entity.type
_entity.pdbx_description
1 polymer ?
#
loop_
_entity_poly.entity_id
_entity_poly.type
_entity_poly.pdbx_seq_one_letter_code
_entity_poly.pdbx_strand_id
1 'polypeptide(L)'
;MFGAFALVLIPSLLAMEIEEGGPQLRPTDPRIREAISGCSQQDSKVRIEAERIYYGSPSAWTRAGVIDGSAVVRATAAWKEMEKRGVRRGDPAYDLYKHRAEKEARAAIEKVAKGQRPPYDLIGELGSIVIKGSVVPNLTEEIIQELGS
;
A
#
# COMPACT_ATOMS: atom_id res chain seq x y z
N MET A 1 -29.88 -21.07 -51.38
CA MET A 1 -29.61 -22.52 -51.45
C MET A 1 -29.37 -23.02 -50.05
N PHE A 2 -29.96 -24.18 -49.75
CA PHE A 2 -30.08 -24.81 -48.44
C PHE A 2 -28.80 -25.53 -48.00
N GLY A 3 -28.68 -25.72 -46.68
CA GLY A 3 -27.75 -26.64 -46.00
C GLY A 3 -27.52 -26.13 -44.58
N ALA A 4 -28.29 -26.44 -43.53
CA ALA A 4 -28.90 -27.69 -43.04
C ALA A 4 -27.88 -28.71 -42.51
N PHE A 5 -28.09 -29.11 -41.24
CA PHE A 5 -27.47 -30.17 -40.44
C PHE A 5 -26.08 -29.85 -39.83
N ALA A 6 -25.76 -30.17 -38.57
CA ALA A 6 -26.40 -31.08 -37.63
C ALA A 6 -26.24 -30.60 -36.18
N LEU A 7 -27.36 -30.64 -35.45
CA LEU A 7 -27.40 -30.80 -34.00
C LEU A 7 -26.65 -32.07 -33.62
N VAL A 8 -25.71 -31.99 -32.68
CA VAL A 8 -25.27 -33.15 -31.90
C VAL A 8 -25.69 -32.92 -30.46
N LEU A 9 -26.78 -33.59 -30.10
CA LEU A 9 -27.17 -33.89 -28.73
C LEU A 9 -26.09 -34.76 -28.08
N ILE A 10 -25.53 -34.29 -26.97
CA ILE A 10 -24.87 -35.17 -25.99
C ILE A 10 -25.78 -35.22 -24.76
N PRO A 11 -26.49 -36.33 -24.52
CA PRO A 11 -27.07 -36.62 -23.23
C PRO A 11 -26.10 -37.49 -22.43
N SER A 12 -26.00 -37.22 -21.14
CA SER A 12 -25.85 -38.17 -20.02
C SER A 12 -24.89 -37.61 -18.97
N LEU A 13 -25.42 -37.13 -17.86
CA LEU A 13 -25.64 -37.93 -16.65
C LEU A 13 -24.31 -38.37 -16.02
N LEU A 14 -23.80 -37.54 -15.12
CA LEU A 14 -23.24 -38.06 -13.89
C LEU A 14 -23.51 -37.03 -12.77
N ALA A 15 -24.62 -37.24 -12.09
CA ALA A 15 -24.82 -36.70 -10.76
C ALA A 15 -23.80 -37.39 -9.85
N MET A 16 -22.73 -36.68 -9.48
CA MET A 16 -21.87 -37.09 -8.39
C MET A 16 -22.50 -36.61 -7.10
N GLU A 17 -22.81 -37.59 -6.27
CA GLU A 17 -23.35 -37.45 -4.92
C GLU A 17 -22.45 -36.56 -4.06
N ILE A 18 -23.13 -35.70 -3.31
CA ILE A 18 -22.58 -34.83 -2.28
C ILE A 18 -22.31 -35.72 -1.07
N GLU A 19 -21.06 -36.10 -0.83
CA GLU A 19 -20.66 -36.62 0.48
C GLU A 19 -20.44 -35.44 1.43
N GLU A 20 -21.49 -35.13 2.18
CA GLU A 20 -21.43 -34.29 3.37
C GLU A 20 -20.63 -35.01 4.46
N GLY A 21 -19.32 -34.76 4.50
CA GLY A 21 -18.39 -35.29 5.51
C GLY A 21 -17.57 -34.21 6.19
N GLY A 22 -18.14 -33.03 6.45
CA GLY A 22 -17.47 -31.97 7.20
C GLY A 22 -17.51 -32.24 8.71
N PRO A 23 -16.38 -32.17 9.44
CA PRO A 23 -16.41 -32.27 10.90
C PRO A 23 -17.22 -31.10 11.48
N GLN A 24 -18.36 -31.42 12.09
CA GLN A 24 -19.10 -30.50 12.95
C GLN A 24 -18.22 -30.09 14.15
N LEU A 25 -17.49 -28.99 13.99
CA LEU A 25 -16.95 -28.25 15.12
C LEU A 25 -18.13 -27.61 15.84
N ARG A 26 -18.58 -28.26 16.92
CA ARG A 26 -19.52 -27.69 17.87
C ARG A 26 -18.91 -26.42 18.48
N PRO A 27 -19.54 -25.24 18.35
CA PRO A 27 -19.12 -24.07 19.10
C PRO A 27 -19.69 -24.17 20.51
N THR A 28 -19.03 -24.95 21.37
CA THR A 28 -19.33 -25.01 22.82
C THR A 28 -18.29 -24.23 23.61
N ASP A 29 -18.08 -22.96 23.24
CA ASP A 29 -17.48 -22.03 24.18
C ASP A 29 -18.07 -20.61 24.01
N PRO A 30 -18.92 -20.13 24.95
CA PRO A 30 -19.43 -18.76 24.93
C PRO A 30 -18.35 -17.70 25.22
N ARG A 31 -17.09 -18.10 25.44
CA ARG A 31 -15.96 -17.19 25.66
C ARG A 31 -15.22 -16.75 24.39
N ILE A 32 -15.52 -17.33 23.23
CA ILE A 32 -14.91 -16.96 21.94
C ILE A 32 -15.94 -16.22 21.07
N ARG A 33 -16.56 -15.16 21.62
CA ARG A 33 -17.39 -14.23 20.85
C ARG A 33 -16.83 -12.81 20.76
N GLU A 34 -15.63 -12.56 21.30
CA GLU A 34 -15.02 -11.22 21.33
C GLU A 34 -13.64 -11.16 20.65
N ALA A 35 -13.52 -11.70 19.43
CA ALA A 35 -12.32 -11.47 18.61
C ALA A 35 -12.64 -11.03 17.17
N ILE A 36 -13.90 -10.63 16.91
CA ILE A 36 -14.28 -9.91 15.70
C ILE A 36 -15.13 -8.69 16.11
N SER A 37 -14.62 -7.96 17.11
CA SER A 37 -15.23 -6.70 17.54
C SER A 37 -14.51 -5.55 16.84
N GLY A 38 -15.15 -5.03 15.80
CA GLY A 38 -15.06 -3.62 15.47
C GLY A 38 -13.92 -3.18 14.56
N CYS A 39 -13.97 -3.55 13.27
CA CYS A 39 -13.73 -2.53 12.25
C CYS A 39 -14.99 -1.65 12.19
N SER A 40 -15.22 -0.90 13.26
CA SER A 40 -16.23 0.15 13.26
C SER A 40 -15.70 1.22 12.32
N GLN A 41 -16.21 1.25 11.09
CA GLN A 41 -16.17 2.43 10.22
C GLN A 41 -16.96 3.53 10.93
N GLN A 42 -16.36 4.10 11.97
CA GLN A 42 -16.77 5.39 12.46
C GLN A 42 -16.60 6.37 11.31
N ASP A 43 -17.56 7.25 11.19
CA ASP A 43 -17.60 8.46 10.37
C ASP A 43 -16.47 9.42 10.84
N SER A 44 -15.24 8.91 10.89
CA SER A 44 -14.09 9.59 11.44
C SER A 44 -13.72 10.66 10.44
N LYS A 45 -13.70 11.91 10.92
CA LYS A 45 -13.25 13.09 10.16
C LYS A 45 -11.84 12.92 9.57
N VAL A 46 -11.12 11.88 9.99
CA VAL A 46 -9.76 11.53 9.60
C VAL A 46 -9.72 10.03 9.30
N ARG A 47 -9.10 9.66 8.18
CA ARG A 47 -8.70 8.29 7.84
C ARG A 47 -7.19 8.29 7.58
N ILE A 48 -6.47 7.39 8.25
CA ILE A 48 -5.02 7.22 8.09
C ILE A 48 -4.71 5.74 7.88
N GLU A 49 -3.99 5.43 6.81
CA GLU A 49 -3.47 4.09 6.51
C GLU A 49 -2.04 3.97 7.10
N ALA A 50 -1.95 3.40 8.31
CA ALA A 50 -0.72 3.37 9.10
C ALA A 50 0.45 2.66 8.39
N GLU A 51 0.15 1.65 7.57
CA GLU A 51 1.10 0.90 6.77
C GLU A 51 1.72 1.70 5.61
N ARG A 52 1.20 2.90 5.32
CA ARG A 52 1.67 3.81 4.27
C ARG A 52 2.19 5.12 4.83
N ILE A 53 2.73 5.09 6.05
CA ILE A 53 3.39 6.22 6.71
C ILE A 53 4.91 6.09 6.59
N TYR A 54 5.56 7.16 6.12
CA TYR A 54 7.01 7.24 5.94
C TYR A 54 7.72 7.90 7.13
N TYR A 55 7.05 8.85 7.79
CA TYR A 55 7.61 9.61 8.90
C TYR A 55 6.51 9.97 9.90
N GLY A 56 6.84 9.93 11.19
CA GLY A 56 5.91 10.33 12.26
C GLY A 56 5.05 9.21 12.83
N SER A 57 4.05 9.60 13.63
CA SER A 57 3.12 8.68 14.28
C SER A 57 1.68 8.97 13.87
N PRO A 58 0.92 8.00 13.34
CA PRO A 58 -0.47 8.20 12.93
C PRO A 58 -1.40 8.51 14.13
N SER A 59 -0.97 8.19 15.35
CA SER A 59 -1.75 8.38 16.58
C SER A 59 -1.56 9.77 17.21
N ALA A 60 -0.50 10.50 16.86
CA ALA A 60 -0.17 11.78 17.47
C ALA A 60 0.55 12.68 16.46
N TRP A 61 -0.19 13.60 15.85
CA TRP A 61 0.30 14.53 14.85
C TRP A 61 -0.52 15.81 14.83
N THR A 62 0.08 16.89 14.35
CA THR A 62 -0.48 18.23 14.24
C THR A 62 -0.45 18.71 12.79
N ARG A 63 0.59 18.34 12.05
CA ARG A 63 0.81 18.77 10.66
C ARG A 63 1.20 17.57 9.80
N ALA A 64 0.24 17.14 9.00
CA ALA A 64 0.42 16.06 8.03
C ALA A 64 0.87 16.58 6.66
N GLY A 65 1.65 15.77 5.95
CA GLY A 65 1.97 15.90 4.54
C GLY A 65 1.83 14.55 3.83
N VAL A 66 1.70 14.59 2.51
CA VAL A 66 1.67 13.39 1.67
C VAL A 66 2.74 13.45 0.58
N ILE A 67 3.21 12.30 0.13
CA ILE A 67 4.23 12.18 -0.92
C ILE A 67 3.88 11.06 -1.90
N ASP A 68 4.39 11.13 -3.12
CA ASP A 68 4.52 9.98 -4.01
C ASP A 68 5.86 9.29 -3.71
N GLY A 69 5.81 8.24 -2.89
CA GLY A 69 7.00 7.51 -2.48
C GLY A 69 7.72 6.85 -3.66
N SER A 70 6.99 6.46 -4.71
CA SER A 70 7.60 5.90 -5.92
C SER A 70 8.40 6.95 -6.68
N ALA A 71 7.86 8.15 -6.84
CA ALA A 71 8.56 9.27 -7.48
C ALA A 71 9.81 9.67 -6.68
N VAL A 72 9.69 9.77 -5.35
CA VAL A 72 10.82 10.10 -4.46
C VAL A 72 11.94 9.05 -4.58
N VAL A 73 11.61 7.76 -4.49
CA VAL A 73 12.63 6.68 -4.60
C VAL A 73 13.31 6.71 -5.97
N ARG A 74 12.56 6.92 -7.06
CA ARG A 74 13.13 7.01 -8.41
C ARG A 74 14.05 8.21 -8.62
N ALA A 75 13.83 9.29 -7.87
CA ALA A 75 14.67 10.49 -7.94
C ALA A 75 16.05 10.31 -7.28
N THR A 76 16.23 9.30 -6.43
CA THR A 76 17.49 9.05 -5.70
C THR A 76 18.66 8.72 -6.63
N ALA A 77 19.88 8.99 -6.18
CA ALA A 77 21.08 8.69 -6.95
C ALA A 77 21.26 7.18 -7.13
N ALA A 78 20.98 6.39 -6.09
CA ALA A 78 21.05 4.94 -6.15
C ALA A 78 20.10 4.33 -7.19
N TRP A 79 18.85 4.82 -7.28
CA TRP A 79 17.91 4.34 -8.29
C TRP A 79 18.34 4.73 -9.71
N LYS A 80 18.77 5.98 -9.92
CA LYS A 80 19.31 6.45 -11.20
C LYS A 80 20.53 5.62 -11.65
N GLU A 81 21.40 5.23 -10.72
CA GLU A 81 22.54 4.37 -11.00
C GLU A 81 22.09 2.94 -11.37
N MET A 82 21.12 2.38 -10.66
CA MET A 82 20.51 1.08 -10.96
C MET A 82 19.94 1.05 -12.38
N GLU A 83 19.18 2.08 -12.76
CA GLU A 83 18.61 2.23 -14.10
C GLU A 83 19.70 2.36 -15.17
N LYS A 84 20.73 3.18 -14.91
CA LYS A 84 21.88 3.36 -15.82
C LYS A 84 22.64 2.05 -16.05
N ARG A 85 22.78 1.21 -15.02
CA ARG A 85 23.45 -0.10 -15.11
C ARG A 85 22.53 -1.20 -15.65
N GLY A 86 21.25 -0.91 -15.88
CA GLY A 86 20.28 -1.88 -16.37
C GLY A 86 19.97 -3.01 -15.39
N VAL A 87 20.21 -2.81 -14.09
CA VAL A 87 19.92 -3.81 -13.04
C VAL A 87 18.40 -3.97 -12.91
N ARG A 88 17.90 -5.20 -12.93
CA ARG A 88 16.49 -5.55 -12.91
C ARG A 88 16.14 -6.42 -11.71
N ARG A 89 14.85 -6.52 -11.42
CA ARG A 89 14.33 -7.44 -10.40
C ARG A 89 14.73 -8.87 -10.76
N GLY A 90 15.39 -9.55 -9.84
CA GLY A 90 15.98 -10.88 -10.05
C GLY A 90 17.52 -10.86 -10.06
N ASP A 91 18.14 -9.71 -10.30
CA ASP A 91 19.59 -9.55 -10.13
C ASP A 91 19.94 -9.45 -8.64
N PRO A 92 21.02 -10.09 -8.15
CA PRO A 92 21.46 -9.95 -6.76
C PRO A 92 21.77 -8.50 -6.36
N ALA A 93 22.18 -7.68 -7.32
CA ALA A 93 22.45 -6.25 -7.09
C ALA A 93 21.18 -5.41 -6.91
N TYR A 94 20.01 -5.90 -7.33
CA TYR A 94 18.77 -5.14 -7.31
C TYR A 94 18.37 -4.73 -5.89
N ASP A 95 18.36 -5.68 -4.96
CA ASP A 95 17.94 -5.41 -3.58
C ASP A 95 18.90 -4.45 -2.87
N LEU A 96 20.20 -4.50 -3.21
CA LEU A 96 21.20 -3.56 -2.71
C LEU A 96 20.90 -2.13 -3.16
N TYR A 97 20.66 -1.93 -4.47
CA TYR A 97 20.31 -0.60 -4.99
C TYR A 97 18.98 -0.11 -4.44
N LYS A 98 17.97 -0.99 -4.35
CA LYS A 98 16.65 -0.67 -3.81
C LYS A 98 16.74 -0.21 -2.36
N HIS A 99 17.41 -0.97 -1.48
CA HIS A 99 17.57 -0.58 -0.07
C HIS A 99 18.35 0.71 0.09
N ARG A 100 19.37 0.92 -0.74
CA ARG A 100 20.13 2.18 -0.74
C ARG A 100 19.25 3.36 -1.14
N ALA A 101 18.45 3.21 -2.19
CA ALA A 101 17.49 4.22 -2.64
C ALA A 101 16.43 4.53 -1.55
N GLU A 102 15.86 3.51 -0.92
CA GLU A 102 14.91 3.69 0.19
C GLU A 102 15.52 4.44 1.38
N LYS A 103 16.80 4.16 1.70
CA LYS A 103 17.53 4.86 2.77
C LYS A 103 17.77 6.33 2.41
N GLU A 104 18.20 6.62 1.19
CA GLU A 104 18.41 7.98 0.68
C GLU A 104 17.09 8.77 0.71
N ALA A 105 16.00 8.17 0.19
CA ALA A 105 14.67 8.76 0.23
C ALA A 105 14.21 9.07 1.67
N ARG A 106 14.36 8.13 2.59
CA ARG A 106 13.95 8.31 4.00
C ARG A 106 14.70 9.45 4.68
N ALA A 107 16.01 9.56 4.42
CA ALA A 107 16.81 10.64 4.95
C ALA A 107 16.36 12.02 4.42
N ALA A 108 16.04 12.12 3.13
CA ALA A 108 15.50 13.34 2.54
C ALA A 108 14.11 13.71 3.10
N ILE A 109 13.21 12.73 3.23
CA ILE A 109 11.89 12.91 3.86
C ILE A 109 12.05 13.47 5.28
N GLU A 110 12.92 12.88 6.08
CA GLU A 110 13.19 13.31 7.46
C GLU A 110 13.77 14.74 7.52
N LYS A 111 14.68 15.07 6.59
CA LYS A 111 15.28 16.41 6.50
C LYS A 111 14.23 17.47 6.16
N VAL A 112 13.37 17.22 5.16
CA VAL A 112 12.28 18.13 4.80
C VAL A 112 11.26 18.25 5.94
N ALA A 113 10.87 17.13 6.55
CA ALA A 113 9.92 17.12 7.66
C ALA A 113 10.37 18.04 8.81
N LYS A 114 11.65 17.97 9.17
CA LYS A 114 12.26 18.76 10.26
C LYS A 114 12.63 20.18 9.84
N GLY A 115 12.99 20.41 8.59
CA GLY A 115 13.47 21.70 8.08
C GLY A 115 12.37 22.76 7.91
N GLN A 116 11.12 22.32 7.75
CA GLN A 116 9.98 23.21 7.58
C GLN A 116 9.56 23.90 8.89
N ARG A 117 8.95 25.09 8.79
CA ARG A 117 8.40 25.83 9.93
C ARG A 117 6.92 26.14 9.73
N PRO A 118 6.01 25.61 10.58
CA PRO A 118 6.24 24.56 11.58
C PRO A 118 6.68 23.22 10.96
N PRO A 119 7.37 22.32 11.69
CA PRO A 119 7.78 21.03 11.14
C PRO A 119 6.57 20.14 10.84
N TYR A 120 6.74 19.21 9.90
CA TYR A 120 5.78 18.13 9.68
C TYR A 120 6.06 16.99 10.65
N ASP A 121 5.03 16.50 11.33
CA ASP A 121 5.11 15.42 12.31
C ASP A 121 4.43 14.14 11.84
N LEU A 122 3.82 14.15 10.65
CA LEU A 122 3.33 12.99 9.93
C LEU A 122 3.50 13.16 8.42
N ILE A 123 4.14 12.20 7.75
CA ILE A 123 4.22 12.14 6.29
C ILE A 123 3.84 10.74 5.83
N GLY A 124 2.83 10.66 4.96
CA GLY A 124 2.36 9.42 4.37
C GLY A 124 2.40 9.41 2.84
N GLU A 125 2.08 8.26 2.25
CA GLU A 125 1.85 8.14 0.81
C GLU A 125 0.62 8.93 0.34
N LEU A 126 0.57 9.32 -0.93
CA LEU A 126 -0.62 9.90 -1.54
C LEU A 126 -1.87 9.04 -1.29
N GLY A 127 -2.90 9.69 -0.75
CA GLY A 127 -4.17 9.06 -0.39
C GLY A 127 -4.15 8.26 0.92
N SER A 128 -3.01 8.11 1.60
CA SER A 128 -2.97 7.41 2.89
C SER A 128 -3.50 8.24 4.05
N ILE A 129 -3.51 9.57 3.92
CA ILE A 129 -4.03 10.51 4.91
C ILE A 129 -5.18 11.29 4.27
N VAL A 130 -6.38 11.12 4.80
CA VAL A 130 -7.58 11.83 4.36
C VAL A 130 -8.18 12.57 5.55
N ILE A 131 -8.30 13.88 5.45
CA ILE A 131 -8.90 14.75 6.46
C ILE A 131 -10.13 15.43 5.83
N LYS A 132 -11.32 15.13 6.35
CA LYS A 132 -12.58 15.67 5.83
C LYS A 132 -12.58 17.20 5.96
N GLY A 133 -12.74 17.89 4.83
CA GLY A 133 -12.79 19.35 4.77
C GLY A 133 -11.43 20.05 4.81
N SER A 134 -10.32 19.31 4.66
CA SER A 134 -8.98 19.88 4.56
C SER A 134 -8.18 19.23 3.43
N VAL A 135 -7.22 19.95 2.89
CA VAL A 135 -6.29 19.44 1.87
C VAL A 135 -4.96 19.18 2.55
N VAL A 136 -4.46 17.94 2.44
CA VAL A 136 -3.13 17.58 2.93
C VAL A 136 -2.10 17.97 1.87
N PRO A 137 -1.07 18.77 2.22
CA PRO A 137 -0.09 19.25 1.25
C PRO A 137 0.75 18.09 0.68
N ASN A 138 1.04 18.16 -0.61
CA ASN A 138 1.93 17.23 -1.29
C ASN A 138 3.38 17.77 -1.27
N LEU A 139 4.28 17.03 -0.63
CA LEU A 139 5.68 17.43 -0.42
C LEU A 139 6.65 16.76 -1.40
N THR A 140 6.14 16.05 -2.43
CA THR A 140 6.97 15.24 -3.34
C THR A 140 8.07 16.05 -4.00
N GLU A 141 7.73 17.18 -4.62
CA GLU A 141 8.70 18.03 -5.33
C GLU A 141 9.78 18.61 -4.39
N GLU A 142 9.39 19.00 -3.18
CA GLU A 142 10.29 19.55 -2.17
C GLU A 142 11.32 18.51 -1.73
N ILE A 143 10.89 17.25 -1.57
CA ILE A 143 11.80 16.14 -1.24
C ILE A 143 12.69 15.77 -2.42
N ILE A 144 12.19 15.83 -3.65
CA ILE A 144 13.01 15.59 -4.86
C ILE A 144 14.08 16.67 -5.00
N GLN A 145 13.76 17.93 -4.73
CA GLN A 145 14.74 19.02 -4.73
C GLN A 145 15.82 18.81 -3.67
N GLU A 146 15.43 18.37 -2.48
CA GLU A 146 16.36 18.03 -1.40
C GLU A 146 17.32 16.90 -1.78
N LEU A 147 16.86 15.88 -2.53
CA LEU A 147 17.73 14.80 -3.04
C LEU A 147 18.79 15.27 -4.06
N GLY A 148 18.58 16.42 -4.70
CA GLY A 148 19.51 17.03 -5.65
C GLY A 148 20.40 18.15 -5.08
N SER A 149 20.22 18.48 -3.79
CA SER A 149 20.91 19.55 -3.07
C SER A 149 22.18 19.06 -2.38
#